data_AF-A0A7S1R266-F1
#
_entry.id   AF-A0A7S1R266-F1
#
_cell.length_a   1.000
_cell.length_b   1.000
_cell.length_c   1.000
_cell.angle_alpha   90.00
_cell.angle_beta   90.00
_cell.angle_gamma   90.00
#
_symmetry.space_group_name_H-M   'P 1'
#
loop_
_entity.id
_entity.type
_entity.pdbx_description
1 polymer ?
#
loop_
_entity_poly.entity_id
_entity_poly.type
_entity_poly.pdbx_seq_one_letter_code
_entity_poly.pdbx_strand_id
1 'polypeptide(L)'
;EPRTPQHLLVQIVKDVTRTRTGLDFFARCLSVEGVTPGSSIDVHHQGPEQAIDVLRPRCHYDALARILLIYARLNPGLRYVQGMNELCAPIYYVLAQDPLNLGEAEADAFACFSLLMADRRDS
;
A
#
# COMPACT_ATOMS: atom_id res chain seq x y z
N GLU A 1 -21.55 13.53 -8.75
CA GLU A 1 -22.03 12.53 -7.77
C GLU A 1 -20.93 12.24 -6.74
N PRO A 2 -21.22 12.17 -5.43
CA PRO A 2 -20.21 11.78 -4.44
C PRO A 2 -19.82 10.31 -4.64
N ARG A 3 -18.53 10.04 -4.93
CA ARG A 3 -18.03 8.67 -5.09
C ARG A 3 -18.17 7.90 -3.78
N THR A 4 -18.77 6.72 -3.83
CA THR A 4 -18.96 5.88 -2.64
C THR A 4 -17.62 5.34 -2.11
N PRO A 5 -17.56 4.96 -0.81
CA PRO A 5 -16.44 4.22 -0.22
C PRO A 5 -15.92 3.03 -1.05
N GLN A 6 -16.82 2.32 -1.73
CA GLN A 6 -16.49 1.16 -2.57
C GLN A 6 -15.78 1.59 -3.86
N HIS A 7 -16.25 2.66 -4.50
CA HIS A 7 -15.60 3.22 -5.69
C HIS A 7 -14.17 3.71 -5.40
N LEU A 8 -13.94 4.28 -4.22
CA LEU A 8 -12.60 4.69 -3.79
C LEU A 8 -11.63 3.51 -3.73
N LEU A 9 -12.02 2.42 -3.06
CA LEU A 9 -11.17 1.23 -2.95
C LEU A 9 -10.91 0.62 -4.33
N VAL A 10 -11.94 0.50 -5.17
CA VAL A 10 -11.78 -0.02 -6.54
C VAL A 10 -10.76 0.81 -7.33
N GLN A 11 -10.84 2.15 -7.24
CA GLN A 11 -9.90 3.03 -7.93
C GLN A 11 -8.46 2.83 -7.42
N ILE A 12 -8.26 2.80 -6.10
CA ILE A 12 -6.94 2.59 -5.49
C ILE A 12 -6.37 1.24 -5.92
N VAL A 13 -7.14 0.16 -5.81
CA VAL A 13 -6.70 -1.20 -6.20
C VAL A 13 -6.31 -1.24 -7.67
N LYS A 14 -7.10 -0.60 -8.54
CA LYS A 14 -6.84 -0.54 -9.98
C LYS A 14 -5.53 0.18 -10.29
N ASP A 15 -5.15 1.21 -9.54
CA ASP A 15 -3.92 1.98 -9.76
C ASP A 15 -2.70 1.30 -9.12
N VAL A 16 -2.86 0.80 -7.89
CA VAL A 16 -1.83 0.05 -7.15
C VAL A 16 -1.38 -1.16 -7.94
N THR A 17 -2.29 -1.96 -8.49
CA THR A 17 -1.93 -3.15 -9.30
C THR A 17 -1.16 -2.84 -10.59
N ARG A 18 -1.18 -1.58 -11.07
CA ARG A 18 -0.37 -1.12 -12.22
C ARG A 18 0.89 -0.37 -11.80
N THR A 19 1.12 -0.20 -10.50
CA THR A 19 2.23 0.61 -9.98
C THR A 19 3.53 -0.17 -10.06
N ARG A 20 4.49 0.34 -10.85
CA ARG A 20 5.86 -0.17 -10.90
C ARG A 20 5.95 -1.69 -11.15
N THR A 21 5.14 -2.22 -12.06
CA THR A 21 5.10 -3.66 -12.39
C THR A 21 6.43 -4.24 -12.88
N GLY A 22 7.36 -3.40 -13.37
CA GLY A 22 8.73 -3.80 -13.68
C GLY A 22 9.63 -4.04 -12.45
N LEU A 23 9.12 -3.80 -11.24
CA LEU A 23 9.77 -4.12 -9.97
C LEU A 23 8.97 -5.24 -9.29
N ASP A 24 9.58 -6.42 -9.16
CA ASP A 24 8.95 -7.55 -8.46
C ASP A 24 8.64 -7.24 -7.00
N PHE A 25 9.29 -6.22 -6.43
CA PHE A 25 9.16 -5.78 -5.04
C PHE A 25 7.71 -5.73 -4.56
N PHE A 26 6.82 -5.05 -5.29
CA PHE A 26 5.45 -4.83 -4.79
C PHE A 26 4.60 -6.10 -4.74
N ALA A 27 4.94 -7.10 -5.55
CA ALA A 27 4.28 -8.40 -5.55
C ALA A 27 4.84 -9.36 -4.47
N ARG A 28 5.98 -9.06 -3.85
CA ARG A 28 6.59 -9.94 -2.84
C ARG A 28 5.73 -9.97 -1.58
N CYS A 29 5.69 -11.16 -0.96
CA CYS A 29 5.04 -11.34 0.33
C CYS A 29 5.79 -10.57 1.43
N LEU A 30 5.03 -9.98 2.35
CA LEU A 30 5.55 -9.48 3.61
C LEU A 30 5.88 -10.70 4.48
N SER A 31 7.12 -10.83 4.93
CA SER A 31 7.51 -11.88 5.87
C SER A 31 6.79 -11.66 7.19
N VAL A 32 5.80 -12.52 7.47
CA VAL A 32 5.10 -12.53 8.77
C VAL A 32 6.05 -13.13 9.80
N GLU A 33 6.63 -12.30 10.66
CA GLU A 33 7.32 -12.78 11.87
C GLU A 33 6.31 -13.57 12.71
N GLY A 34 6.46 -14.89 12.75
CA GLY A 34 5.55 -15.79 13.46
C GLY A 34 5.34 -17.16 12.80
N VAL A 35 5.75 -17.34 11.54
CA VAL A 35 5.73 -18.68 10.91
C VAL A 35 7.02 -19.41 11.26
N THR A 36 6.93 -20.36 12.18
CA THR A 36 8.02 -21.30 12.46
C THR A 36 8.33 -22.11 11.20
N PRO A 37 9.61 -22.39 10.88
CA PRO A 37 9.97 -23.31 9.81
C PRO A 37 9.52 -24.72 10.21
N GLY A 38 8.29 -25.09 9.84
CA GLY A 38 7.67 -26.36 10.22
C GLY A 38 6.15 -26.32 10.37
N SER A 39 5.52 -25.15 10.48
CA SER A 39 4.06 -25.07 10.34
C SER A 39 3.71 -25.12 8.86
N SER A 40 3.20 -26.25 8.39
CA SER A 40 2.59 -26.42 7.07
C SER A 40 1.32 -25.56 6.94
N ILE A 41 1.47 -24.25 6.93
CA ILE A 41 0.52 -23.41 6.22
C ILE A 41 1.04 -23.44 4.80
N ASP A 42 0.34 -24.19 3.96
CA ASP A 42 0.61 -24.23 2.52
C ASP A 42 0.74 -22.79 2.02
N VAL A 43 1.96 -22.33 1.81
CA VAL A 43 2.25 -21.15 0.99
C VAL A 43 2.05 -21.59 -0.44
N HIS A 44 0.80 -22.00 -0.74
CA HIS A 44 0.36 -22.21 -2.10
C HIS A 44 0.71 -20.92 -2.84
N HIS A 45 1.42 -21.07 -3.94
CA HIS A 45 1.52 -20.04 -4.96
C HIS A 45 0.08 -19.65 -5.35
N GLN A 46 -0.46 -18.62 -4.71
CA GLN A 46 -1.79 -18.11 -5.01
C GLN A 46 -1.63 -17.24 -6.25
N GLY A 47 -2.22 -17.70 -7.35
CA GLY A 47 -2.12 -17.10 -8.67
C GLY A 47 -2.59 -15.64 -8.73
N PRO A 48 -2.43 -14.99 -9.90
CA PRO A 48 -2.48 -13.55 -10.12
C PRO A 48 -3.87 -12.87 -9.95
N GLU A 49 -4.85 -13.56 -9.38
CA GLU A 49 -6.23 -13.06 -9.22
C GLU A 49 -6.63 -12.69 -7.79
N GLN A 50 -5.72 -12.76 -6.81
CA GLN A 50 -6.09 -12.37 -5.45
C GLN A 50 -6.25 -10.86 -5.33
N ALA A 51 -7.50 -10.46 -5.07
CA ALA A 51 -7.88 -9.11 -4.74
C ALA A 51 -7.03 -8.59 -3.57
N ILE A 52 -6.60 -7.33 -3.70
CA ILE A 52 -5.87 -6.61 -2.68
C ILE A 52 -6.61 -6.66 -1.33
N ASP A 53 -5.93 -7.10 -0.27
CA ASP A 53 -6.45 -7.17 1.10
C ASP A 53 -5.87 -6.04 1.95
N VAL A 54 -6.58 -4.90 1.96
CA VAL A 54 -6.23 -3.73 2.78
C VAL A 54 -6.46 -3.92 4.28
N LEU A 55 -7.10 -5.00 4.72
CA LEU A 55 -7.31 -5.25 6.15
C LEU A 55 -6.18 -6.11 6.73
N ARG A 56 -5.68 -7.05 5.93
CA ARG A 56 -4.56 -7.92 6.28
C ARG A 56 -3.54 -7.97 5.13
N PRO A 57 -2.63 -6.99 5.05
CA PRO A 57 -1.61 -6.99 4.02
C PRO A 57 -0.75 -8.24 4.05
N ARG A 58 -0.69 -8.92 2.91
CA ARG A 58 0.15 -10.11 2.70
C ARG A 58 1.29 -9.82 1.73
N CYS A 59 1.14 -8.79 0.89
CA CYS A 59 2.19 -8.28 0.02
C CYS A 59 2.33 -6.77 0.10
N HIS A 60 3.41 -6.25 -0.49
CA HIS A 60 3.69 -4.82 -0.53
C HIS A 60 2.63 -4.00 -1.31
N TYR A 61 1.92 -4.59 -2.29
CA TYR A 61 0.77 -3.94 -2.91
C TYR A 61 -0.39 -3.72 -1.93
N ASP A 62 -0.65 -4.69 -1.03
CA ASP A 62 -1.70 -4.55 -0.03
C ASP A 62 -1.39 -3.40 0.94
N ALA A 63 -0.14 -3.31 1.39
CA ALA A 63 0.32 -2.22 2.26
C ALA A 63 0.22 -0.86 1.56
N LEU A 64 0.66 -0.77 0.30
CA LEU A 64 0.53 0.47 -0.49
C LEU A 64 -0.94 0.91 -0.64
N ALA A 65 -1.84 -0.03 -0.93
CA ALA A 65 -3.27 0.26 -1.01
C ALA A 65 -3.87 0.69 0.33
N ARG A 66 -3.44 0.07 1.44
CA ARG A 66 -3.86 0.41 2.80
C ARG A 66 -3.46 1.84 3.17
N ILE A 67 -2.21 2.24 2.90
CA ILE A 67 -1.72 3.62 3.12
C ILE A 67 -2.62 4.63 2.38
N LEU A 68 -2.83 4.43 1.09
CA LEU A 68 -3.63 5.34 0.25
C LEU A 68 -5.09 5.41 0.69
N LEU A 69 -5.67 4.27 1.10
CA LEU A 69 -7.03 4.20 1.59
C LEU A 69 -7.18 4.96 2.91
N ILE A 70 -6.29 4.74 3.88
CA ILE A 70 -6.31 5.42 5.18
C ILE A 70 -6.17 6.92 4.96
N TYR A 71 -5.24 7.36 4.13
CA TYR A 71 -5.06 8.77 3.81
C TYR A 71 -6.34 9.41 3.26
N ALA A 72 -6.97 8.78 2.26
CA ALA A 72 -8.19 9.30 1.64
C ALA A 72 -9.38 9.32 2.62
N ARG A 73 -9.42 8.42 3.60
CA ARG A 73 -10.46 8.39 4.65
C ARG A 73 -10.28 9.48 5.69
N LEU A 74 -9.04 9.75 6.08
CA LEU A 74 -8.71 10.80 7.06
C LEU A 74 -8.80 12.21 6.47
N ASN A 75 -8.74 12.34 5.14
CA ASN A 75 -8.82 13.61 4.43
C ASN A 75 -10.02 13.62 3.46
N PRO A 76 -11.28 13.61 3.94
CA PRO A 76 -12.45 13.51 3.05
C PRO A 76 -12.62 14.69 2.08
N GLY A 77 -12.06 15.86 2.43
CA GLY A 77 -11.97 17.02 1.53
C GLY A 77 -10.97 16.82 0.38
N LEU A 78 -10.01 15.90 0.56
CA LEU A 78 -8.94 15.61 -0.40
C LEU A 78 -9.03 14.14 -0.75
N ARG A 79 -9.91 13.91 -1.72
CA ARG A 79 -10.19 12.59 -2.27
C ARG A 79 -8.93 12.02 -2.91
N TYR A 80 -8.80 10.69 -2.93
CA TYR A 80 -7.78 10.04 -3.74
C TYR A 80 -7.90 10.46 -5.21
N VAL A 81 -6.77 10.87 -5.79
CA VAL A 81 -6.62 11.22 -7.21
C VAL A 81 -5.62 10.25 -7.83
N GLN A 82 -5.91 9.80 -9.05
CA GLN A 82 -5.00 8.96 -9.84
C GLN A 82 -3.61 9.63 -9.90
N GLY A 83 -2.55 8.87 -9.64
CA GLY A 83 -1.17 9.37 -9.54
C GLY A 83 -0.67 9.50 -8.11
N MET A 84 -1.55 9.56 -7.10
CA MET A 84 -1.12 9.51 -5.68
C MET A 84 -0.37 8.21 -5.35
N ASN A 85 -0.74 7.10 -6.00
CA ASN A 85 0.00 5.83 -5.93
C ASN A 85 1.44 5.97 -6.41
N GLU A 86 1.71 6.79 -7.43
CA GLU A 86 3.05 7.01 -7.98
C GLU A 86 3.94 7.87 -7.07
N LEU A 87 3.33 8.72 -6.24
CA LEU A 87 4.01 9.48 -5.19
C LEU A 87 4.28 8.63 -3.95
N CYS A 88 3.30 7.82 -3.52
CA CYS A 88 3.42 6.99 -2.32
C CYS A 88 4.37 5.80 -2.51
N ALA A 89 4.38 5.20 -3.70
CA ALA A 89 5.20 4.02 -4.01
C ALA A 89 6.71 4.21 -3.75
N PRO A 90 7.39 5.26 -4.24
CA PRO A 90 8.82 5.45 -3.97
C PRO A 90 9.13 5.71 -2.49
N ILE A 91 8.24 6.41 -1.77
CA ILE A 91 8.38 6.64 -0.32
C ILE A 91 8.36 5.29 0.41
N TYR A 92 7.33 4.49 0.15
CA TYR A 92 7.19 3.17 0.76
C TYR A 92 8.32 2.22 0.38
N TYR A 93 8.73 2.21 -0.90
CA TYR A 93 9.82 1.37 -1.38
C TYR A 93 11.12 1.60 -0.61
N VAL A 94 11.51 2.85 -0.39
CA VAL A 94 12.74 3.19 0.33
C VAL A 94 12.64 2.75 1.80
N LEU A 95 11.52 3.06 2.46
CA LEU A 95 11.33 2.75 3.87
C LEU A 95 11.24 1.23 4.14
N ALA A 96 10.56 0.49 3.26
CA ALA A 96 10.43 -0.96 3.38
C ALA A 96 11.72 -1.73 3.06
N GLN A 97 12.76 -1.04 2.58
CA GLN A 97 14.09 -1.61 2.37
C GLN A 97 15.08 -1.22 3.46
N ASP A 98 14.69 -0.36 4.41
CA ASP A 98 15.55 0.02 5.51
C ASP A 98 15.64 -1.15 6.52
N PRO A 99 16.81 -1.77 6.71
CA PRO A 99 16.98 -2.86 7.66
C PRO A 99 16.81 -2.43 9.12
N LEU A 100 16.78 -1.12 9.41
CA LEU A 100 16.49 -0.57 10.73
C LEU A 100 14.98 -0.35 10.95
N ASN A 101 14.17 -0.52 9.89
CA ASN A 101 12.74 -0.25 9.88
C ASN A 101 11.90 -1.51 9.62
N LEU A 102 12.18 -2.60 10.35
CA LEU A 102 11.62 -3.93 10.11
C LEU A 102 10.12 -4.10 10.45
N GLY A 103 9.41 -3.01 10.72
CA GLY A 103 7.98 -3.06 11.06
C GLY A 103 7.22 -1.74 10.91
N GLU A 104 7.91 -0.60 10.85
CA GLU A 104 7.26 0.72 10.80
C GLU A 104 7.18 1.30 9.39
N ALA A 105 7.73 0.61 8.37
CA ALA A 105 7.80 1.12 7.00
C ALA A 105 6.45 1.61 6.44
N GLU A 106 5.34 0.96 6.81
CA GLU A 106 4.01 1.40 6.40
C GLU A 106 3.55 2.67 7.14
N ALA A 107 3.77 2.74 8.45
CA ALA A 107 3.42 3.89 9.28
C ALA A 107 4.25 5.11 8.89
N ASP A 108 5.55 4.93 8.71
CA ASP A 108 6.47 5.97 8.26
C ASP A 108 6.12 6.44 6.85
N ALA A 109 5.77 5.52 5.93
CA ALA A 109 5.35 5.89 4.59
C ALA A 109 4.06 6.71 4.62
N PHE A 110 3.10 6.35 5.48
CA PHE A 110 1.89 7.14 5.69
C PHE A 110 2.21 8.54 6.21
N ALA A 111 3.11 8.66 7.20
CA ALA A 111 3.51 9.95 7.76
C ALA A 111 4.21 10.83 6.70
N CYS A 112 5.22 10.30 6.02
CA CYS A 112 5.95 11.00 4.96
C CYS A 112 5.03 11.40 3.80
N PHE A 113 4.16 10.50 3.35
CA PHE A 113 3.19 10.79 2.29
C PHE A 113 2.20 11.88 2.74
N SER A 114 1.75 11.85 4.00
CA SER A 114 0.85 12.88 4.53
C SER A 114 1.49 14.26 4.55
N LEU A 115 2.77 14.36 4.93
CA LEU A 115 3.54 15.60 4.90
C LEU A 115 3.72 16.12 3.48
N LEU A 116 4.13 15.26 2.54
CA LEU A 116 4.28 15.62 1.12
C LEU A 116 2.99 16.20 0.55
N MET A 117 1.86 15.57 0.87
CA MET A 117 0.56 16.00 0.37
C MET A 117 0.02 17.23 1.12
N ALA A 118 0.52 17.57 2.30
CA ALA A 118 0.18 18.82 2.98
C ALA A 118 0.90 20.00 2.31
N ASP A 119 2.20 19.85 2.02
CA ASP A 119 3.02 20.85 1.31
C ASP A 119 2.41 21.24 -0.06
N ARG A 120 1.91 20.25 -0.80
CA ARG A 120 1.25 20.45 -2.11
C ARG A 120 -0.07 21.25 -2.06
N ARG A 121 -0.65 21.49 -0.89
CA ARG A 121 -1.93 22.23 -0.74
C ARG A 121 -1.74 23.73 -0.55
N ASP A 122 -0.56 24.16 -0.09
CA ASP A 122 -0.27 25.55 0.31
C ASP A 122 0.43 26.37 -0.80
N SER A 123 0.46 25.84 -2.03
CA SER A 123 1.02 26.49 -3.24
C SER A 123 -0.06 26.77 -4.28
#